data_AF-A0A946NKY4-F1
#
_entry.id   AF-A0A946NKY4-F1
#
_cell.length_a   1.000
_cell.length_b   1.000
_cell.length_c   1.000
_cell.angle_alpha   90.00
_cell.angle_beta   90.00
_cell.angle_gamma   90.00
#
_symmetry.space_group_name_H-M   'P 1'
#
loop_
_entity.id
_entity.type
_entity.pdbx_description
1 polymer ?
#
loop_
_entity_poly.entity_id
_entity_poly.type
_entity_poly.pdbx_seq_one_letter_code
_entity_poly.pdbx_strand_id
1 'polypeptide(L)'
;MIKGAKFLDDISEVGWYRVEGKSLIIGWKGLPNDLPHTNRKAAIRGSIATGREVHVWSVRSSQKNWNVGSGKSYICFISAINGRVKNGNCKR
;
A
#
# COMPACT_ATOMS: atom_id res chain seq x y z
N MET A 1 -14.43 4.09 -4.24
CA MET A 1 -13.84 2.77 -3.93
C MET A 1 -12.60 2.59 -4.81
N ILE A 2 -11.42 2.32 -4.25
CA ILE A 2 -10.19 2.15 -5.04
C ILE A 2 -10.29 0.82 -5.80
N LYS A 3 -10.90 0.84 -6.99
CA LYS A 3 -10.98 -0.35 -7.89
C LYS A 3 -9.58 -0.89 -8.24
N GLY A 4 -8.56 -0.05 -8.13
CA GLY A 4 -7.17 -0.39 -8.38
C GLY A 4 -6.49 -1.29 -7.34
N ALA A 5 -7.17 -1.78 -6.29
CA ALA A 5 -6.56 -2.68 -5.29
C ALA A 5 -6.74 -4.18 -5.58
N LYS A 6 -7.64 -4.56 -6.52
CA LYS A 6 -7.94 -5.98 -6.82
C LYS A 6 -6.73 -6.80 -7.28
N PHE A 7 -5.74 -6.17 -7.91
CA PHE A 7 -4.53 -6.90 -8.33
C PHE A 7 -3.72 -7.44 -7.14
N LEU A 8 -4.00 -7.00 -5.91
CA LEU A 8 -3.38 -7.55 -4.71
C LEU A 8 -3.90 -8.97 -4.39
N ASP A 9 -5.07 -9.35 -4.90
CA ASP A 9 -5.61 -10.71 -4.75
C ASP A 9 -4.72 -11.75 -5.47
N ASP A 10 -4.01 -11.32 -6.51
CA ASP A 10 -3.10 -12.16 -7.30
C ASP A 10 -1.70 -12.31 -6.66
N ILE A 11 -1.44 -11.64 -5.53
CA ILE A 11 -0.11 -11.62 -4.87
C ILE A 11 -0.14 -12.50 -3.64
N SER A 12 0.50 -13.67 -3.72
CA SER A 12 0.46 -14.72 -2.68
C SER A 12 0.93 -14.27 -1.29
N GLU A 13 1.85 -13.30 -1.27
CA GLU A 13 2.48 -12.70 -0.11
C GLU A 13 1.57 -11.70 0.60
N VAL A 14 0.49 -11.25 -0.04
CA VAL A 14 -0.54 -10.42 0.59
C VAL A 14 -1.38 -11.31 1.51
N GLY A 15 -1.38 -10.98 2.80
CA GLY A 15 -2.22 -11.63 3.81
C GLY A 15 -3.61 -11.05 3.85
N TRP A 16 -3.69 -9.72 3.76
CA TRP A 16 -4.93 -8.96 3.69
C TRP A 16 -4.60 -7.56 3.19
N TYR A 17 -5.61 -6.84 2.72
CA TYR A 17 -5.51 -5.41 2.48
C TYR A 17 -6.79 -4.71 2.89
N ARG A 18 -6.69 -3.43 3.22
CA ARG A 18 -7.82 -2.59 3.59
C ARG A 18 -7.69 -1.22 2.94
N VAL A 19 -8.81 -0.67 2.49
CA VAL A 19 -8.88 0.69 1.95
C VAL A 19 -9.55 1.59 2.98
N GLU A 20 -8.88 2.66 3.37
CA GLU A 20 -9.35 3.67 4.31
C GLU A 20 -9.20 5.07 3.70
N GLY A 21 -10.29 5.61 3.17
CA GLY A 21 -10.26 6.92 2.52
C GLY A 21 -9.29 6.96 1.33
N LYS A 22 -8.17 7.68 1.49
CA LYS A 22 -7.07 7.79 0.51
C LYS A 22 -5.92 6.79 0.75
N SER A 23 -6.04 5.96 1.77
CA SER A 23 -5.01 5.02 2.20
C SER A 23 -5.36 3.59 1.80
N LEU A 24 -4.38 2.87 1.28
CA LEU A 24 -4.39 1.43 1.06
C LEU A 24 -3.38 0.82 2.03
N ILE A 25 -3.85 -0.03 2.92
CA ILE A 25 -3.04 -0.73 3.91
C ILE A 25 -2.90 -2.17 3.45
N ILE A 26 -1.67 -2.65 3.33
CA ILE A 26 -1.35 -4.01 2.87
C ILE A 26 -0.64 -4.73 4.01
N GLY A 27 -1.23 -5.82 4.49
CA GLY A 27 -0.65 -6.71 5.48
C GLY A 27 0.04 -7.89 4.82
N TRP A 28 1.36 -8.00 4.95
CA TRP A 28 2.15 -9.01 4.26
C TRP A 28 2.42 -10.26 5.11
N LYS A 29 2.26 -11.47 4.54
CA LYS A 29 2.53 -12.76 5.21
C LYS A 29 4.02 -12.97 5.49
N GLY A 30 4.88 -12.40 4.64
CA GLY A 30 6.33 -12.28 4.80
C GLY A 30 6.80 -10.95 4.20
N LEU A 31 8.09 -10.63 4.22
CA LEU A 31 8.62 -9.48 3.47
C LEU A 31 8.91 -9.93 2.04
N PRO A 32 8.09 -9.60 1.02
CA PRO A 32 8.43 -9.94 -0.35
C PRO A 32 9.68 -9.19 -0.79
N ASN A 33 10.54 -9.86 -1.56
CA ASN A 33 11.74 -9.26 -2.13
C ASN A 33 11.41 -8.01 -2.97
N ASP A 34 10.25 -8.00 -3.62
CA ASP A 34 9.79 -6.91 -4.48
C ASP A 34 8.79 -5.96 -3.78
N LEU A 35 8.79 -5.90 -2.44
CA LEU A 35 7.90 -5.02 -1.67
C LEU A 35 7.89 -3.56 -2.17
N PRO A 36 9.05 -2.91 -2.45
CA PRO A 36 9.06 -1.54 -2.95
C PRO A 36 8.40 -1.42 -4.33
N HIS A 37 8.60 -2.40 -5.21
CA HIS A 37 8.03 -2.40 -6.56
C HIS A 37 6.51 -2.53 -6.51
N THR A 38 6.01 -3.49 -5.73
CA THR A 38 4.57 -3.75 -5.60
C THR A 38 3.84 -2.56 -4.98
N ASN A 39 4.37 -1.99 -3.89
CA ASN A 39 3.78 -0.80 -3.27
C ASN A 39 3.76 0.40 -4.21
N ARG A 40 4.85 0.60 -4.98
CA ARG A 40 4.94 1.69 -5.93
C ARG A 40 3.88 1.54 -7.02
N LYS A 41 3.75 0.34 -7.57
CA LYS A 41 2.74 0.01 -8.59
C LYS A 41 1.32 0.19 -8.04
N ALA A 42 1.09 -0.21 -6.79
CA ALA A 42 -0.18 0.00 -6.08
C ALA A 42 -0.53 1.49 -5.98
N ALA A 43 0.42 2.32 -5.52
CA ALA A 43 0.22 3.74 -5.33
C ALA A 43 -0.05 4.44 -6.68
N ILE A 44 0.76 4.15 -7.70
CA ILE A 44 0.62 4.71 -9.04
C ILE A 44 -0.75 4.36 -9.63
N ARG A 45 -1.10 3.06 -9.68
CA ARG A 45 -2.38 2.60 -10.24
C ARG A 45 -3.56 3.14 -9.46
N GLY A 46 -3.48 3.15 -8.13
CA GLY A 46 -4.49 3.74 -7.27
C GLY A 46 -4.70 5.23 -7.55
N SER A 47 -3.61 5.98 -7.71
CA SER A 47 -3.67 7.42 -7.98
C SER A 47 -4.27 7.74 -9.36
N ILE A 48 -3.94 6.96 -10.39
CA ILE A 48 -4.52 7.08 -11.74
C ILE A 48 -6.02 6.76 -11.69
N ALA A 49 -6.39 5.64 -11.05
CA ALA A 49 -7.78 5.19 -11.01
C ALA A 49 -8.71 6.12 -10.22
N THR A 50 -8.16 6.91 -9.28
CA THR A 50 -8.94 7.78 -8.41
C THR A 50 -8.81 9.26 -8.74
N GLY A 51 -7.81 9.67 -9.53
CA GLY A 51 -7.46 11.07 -9.77
C GLY A 51 -7.05 11.81 -8.49
N ARG A 52 -6.64 11.08 -7.44
CA ARG A 52 -6.34 11.62 -6.11
C ARG A 52 -4.99 11.12 -5.63
N GLU A 53 -4.44 11.81 -4.64
CA GLU A 53 -3.29 11.28 -3.89
C GLU A 53 -3.70 10.00 -3.16
N VAL A 54 -2.93 8.93 -3.38
CA VAL A 54 -3.10 7.64 -2.72
C VAL A 54 -1.87 7.35 -1.88
N HIS A 55 -2.13 6.86 -0.68
CA HIS A 55 -1.14 6.52 0.34
C HIS A 55 -1.14 5.00 0.50
N VAL A 56 -0.01 4.34 0.26
CA VAL A 56 0.13 2.89 0.41
C VAL A 56 1.01 2.62 1.62
N TRP A 57 0.46 1.89 2.58
CA TRP A 57 1.11 1.51 3.82
C TRP A 57 1.34 0.00 3.82
N SER A 58 2.57 -0.42 4.09
CA SER A 58 2.91 -1.83 4.28
C SER A 58 3.11 -2.13 5.74
N VAL A 59 2.45 -3.18 6.21
CA VAL A 59 2.51 -3.65 7.60
C VAL A 59 2.68 -5.16 7.63
N ARG A 60 3.03 -5.71 8.79
CA ARG A 60 3.05 -7.16 8.98
C ARG A 60 1.62 -7.69 8.97
N SER A 61 1.40 -8.87 8.41
CA SER A 61 0.07 -9.52 8.35
C SER A 61 -0.59 -9.70 9.73
N SER A 62 0.19 -9.81 10.80
CA SER A 62 -0.34 -9.86 12.17
C SER A 62 -1.00 -8.55 12.62
N GLN A 63 -0.70 -7.42 11.98
CA GLN A 63 -1.17 -6.08 12.36
C GLN A 63 -2.54 -5.72 11.73
N LYS A 64 -3.55 -6.60 11.82
CA LYS A 64 -4.89 -6.38 11.22
C LYS A 64 -5.60 -5.09 11.68
N ASN A 65 -5.29 -4.65 12.90
CA ASN A 65 -5.85 -3.45 13.53
C ASN A 65 -4.90 -2.25 13.44
N TRP A 66 -4.01 -2.23 12.44
CA TRP A 66 -3.15 -1.09 12.17
C TRP A 66 -3.95 -0.01 11.46
N ASN A 67 -3.82 1.24 11.92
CA ASN A 67 -4.52 2.39 11.35
C ASN A 67 -3.53 3.53 11.10
N VAL A 68 -3.81 4.34 10.08
CA VAL A 68 -3.02 5.53 9.77
C VAL A 68 -3.04 6.50 10.95
N GLY A 69 -1.87 6.99 11.37
CA GLY A 69 -1.76 7.91 12.51
C GLY A 69 -1.81 7.25 13.89
N SER A 70 -1.92 5.92 13.98
CA SER A 70 -1.94 5.20 15.27
C SER A 70 -0.60 5.17 16.02
N GLY A 71 0.47 5.73 15.44
CA GLY A 71 1.84 5.64 15.98
C GLY A 71 2.47 4.24 15.89
N LYS A 72 1.71 3.21 15.50
CA LYS A 72 2.21 1.84 15.35
C LYS A 72 3.18 1.75 14.17
N SER A 73 4.22 0.94 14.35
CA SER A 73 5.23 0.70 13.31
C SER A 73 4.62 0.13 12.04
N TYR A 74 5.21 0.50 10.92
CA TYR A 74 4.90 0.00 9.58
C TYR A 74 6.22 -0.34 8.90
N ILE A 75 6.18 -1.22 7.90
CA ILE A 75 7.35 -1.67 7.14
C ILE A 75 7.85 -0.52 6.28
N CYS A 76 6.96 0.00 5.43
CA CYS A 76 7.25 1.20 4.64
C CYS A 76 5.96 1.81 4.07
N PHE A 77 6.12 2.96 3.44
CA PHE A 77 5.08 3.82 2.92
C PHE A 77 5.47 4.37 1.55
N ILE A 78 4.49 4.51 0.66
CA ILE A 78 4.61 5.23 -0.62
C ILE A 78 3.34 6.05 -0.85
N SER A 79 3.48 7.30 -1.27
CA SER A 79 2.38 8.05 -1.87
C SER A 79 2.61 8.34 -3.34
N ALA A 80 1.51 8.40 -4.08
CA ALA A 80 1.49 8.81 -5.48
C ALA A 80 0.27 9.67 -5.79
N ILE A 81 0.44 10.58 -6.73
CA ILE A 81 -0.62 11.44 -7.28
C ILE A 81 -0.46 11.51 -8.80
N ASN A 82 -1.56 11.41 -9.54
CA ASN A 82 -1.58 11.48 -11.01
C ASN A 82 -0.55 10.55 -11.68
N GLY A 83 -0.40 9.33 -11.16
CA GLY A 83 0.50 8.32 -11.69
C GLY A 83 1.99 8.52 -11.35
N ARG A 84 2.33 9.52 -10.52
CA ARG A 84 3.71 9.81 -10.12
C ARG A 84 3.89 9.62 -8.62
N VAL A 85 5.00 8.99 -8.23
CA VAL A 85 5.39 8.87 -6.83
C VAL A 85 5.75 10.25 -6.31
N LYS A 86 5.19 10.61 -5.16
CA LYS A 86 5.42 11.91 -4.50
C LYS A 86 6.35 11.75 -3.30
N ASN A 87 6.11 10.74 -2.46
CA ASN A 87 6.92 10.47 -1.30
C ASN A 87 6.96 8.97 -1.01
N GLY A 88 7.94 8.52 -0.24
CA GLY A 88 7.99 7.16 0.26
C GLY A 88 9.30 6.85 0.99
N ASN A 89 9.25 5.82 1.83
CA ASN A 89 10.41 5.31 2.57
C ASN A 89 10.66 3.81 2.36
N CYS A 90 9.99 3.21 1.37
CA CYS A 90 10.32 1.85 0.94
C CYS A 90 11.70 1.86 0.27
N LYS A 91 12.73 1.49 1.03
CA LYS A 91 14.08 1.29 0.51
C LYS A 91 14.14 -0.01 -0.29
N ARG A 92 14.96 0.00 -1.33
CA ARG A 92 15.27 -1.16 -2.16
C ARG A 92 16.18 -2.13 -1.42
#